data_AF-A0A4U6U7R0-F1
#
_entry.id   AF-A0A4U6U7R0-F1
#
_cell.length_a   1.000
_cell.length_b   1.000
_cell.length_c   1.000
_cell.angle_alpha   90.00
_cell.angle_beta   90.00
_cell.angle_gamma   90.00
#
_symmetry.space_group_name_H-M   'P 1'
#
loop_
_entity.id
_entity.type
_entity.pdbx_description
1 polymer ?
#
loop_
_entity_poly.entity_id
_entity_poly.type
_entity_poly.pdbx_seq_one_letter_code
_entity_poly.pdbx_strand_id
1 'polypeptide(L)'
;MLGFLRRAVRAAVSSPAASIRQFQCAYHRSNERLPPARDQDVSYGLNWAIAGRGVIVKDKVFHNLETSELQKGGATYPDCLSGIPLHVRGDVIGGVPDVSKALFAKLLKLVTFHLSSISCLYVQDGAIGSSAECDAKVRIISDNPSAVMLLSNILWKIPDRAISHDTNPLTIYATSSISNNIKSLLGSGTQYANGFAAADIERSSLILCRKAFADSAIVKDALTAMSAPILSARGGLPVPGWLLSFGGRVVLLFAPVEIIRSCSEIQNVLLSIDCGAAISSKWSTVLFPTKSRREPKLFAKPSTVIIVSADSTGAVPSVSQLSPGQAAYHFLAGYHDGKFVPAYSRAPSPADPLALAGSLFSHLKEDDAPAYLINAKHSGKYIDGKGLMKLLEIALSHNLPDIKTEDFRVGELKGKYRSFLSSKFGNRLPEDFSF
;
A
#
# COMPACT_ATOMS: atom_id res chain seq x y z
N MET A 1 8.11 -16.90 65.85
CA MET A 1 7.49 -15.59 65.57
C MET A 1 6.42 -15.74 64.49
N LEU A 2 5.26 -16.28 64.88
CA LEU A 2 4.14 -16.62 63.99
C LEU A 2 2.84 -15.99 64.53
N GLY A 3 2.94 -14.78 65.07
CA GLY A 3 1.91 -14.17 65.92
C GLY A 3 1.55 -12.71 65.64
N PHE A 4 1.95 -12.13 64.50
CA PHE A 4 1.69 -10.71 64.19
C PHE A 4 1.01 -10.43 62.84
N LEU A 5 0.51 -11.46 62.13
CA LEU A 5 -0.15 -11.32 60.82
C LEU A 5 -1.64 -11.73 60.81
N ARG A 6 -2.30 -11.78 61.97
CA ARG A 6 -3.73 -12.14 62.07
C ARG A 6 -4.67 -11.08 62.65
N ARG A 7 -4.23 -9.83 62.80
CA ARG A 7 -5.07 -8.76 63.37
C ARG A 7 -5.39 -7.55 62.47
N ALA A 8 -5.10 -7.62 61.18
CA ALA A 8 -5.46 -6.57 60.22
C ALA A 8 -6.33 -7.06 59.04
N VAL A 9 -6.99 -8.22 59.15
CA VAL A 9 -7.91 -8.77 58.12
C VAL A 9 -9.38 -8.72 58.59
N ARG A 10 -9.69 -7.99 59.67
CA ARG A 10 -11.07 -7.76 60.13
C ARG A 10 -11.29 -6.31 60.53
N ALA A 11 -11.12 -5.38 59.60
CA ALA A 11 -11.67 -4.02 59.66
C ALA A 11 -11.42 -3.27 58.33
N ALA A 12 -12.05 -3.73 57.24
CA ALA A 12 -12.18 -2.94 56.01
C ALA A 12 -13.29 -3.53 55.12
N VAL A 13 -14.48 -3.71 55.70
CA VAL A 13 -15.72 -3.86 54.92
C VAL A 13 -16.53 -2.61 55.19
N SER A 14 -16.19 -1.53 54.48
CA SER A 14 -17.03 -0.33 54.40
C SER A 14 -16.62 0.53 53.20
N SER A 15 -17.50 0.55 52.20
CA SER A 15 -17.56 1.47 51.04
C SER A 15 -16.55 1.26 49.89
N PRO A 16 -16.99 0.72 48.73
CA PRO A 16 -16.23 0.71 47.48
C PRO A 16 -16.01 2.12 46.88
N ALA A 17 -16.65 3.16 47.43
CA ALA A 17 -16.64 4.51 46.87
C ALA A 17 -15.39 5.32 47.28
N ALA A 18 -14.71 4.93 48.37
CA ALA A 18 -13.55 5.65 48.90
C ALA A 18 -12.25 5.29 48.16
N SER A 19 -12.08 4.05 47.72
CA SER A 19 -10.91 3.61 46.93
C SER A 19 -10.92 4.15 45.50
N ILE A 20 -12.10 4.32 44.91
CA ILE A 20 -12.26 4.92 43.57
C ILE A 20 -11.92 6.42 43.59
N ARG A 21 -12.24 7.14 44.67
CA ARG A 21 -11.87 8.57 44.80
C ARG A 21 -10.36 8.77 44.98
N GLN A 22 -9.66 7.89 45.69
CA GLN A 22 -8.20 7.97 45.80
C GLN A 22 -7.49 7.65 44.47
N PHE A 23 -8.01 6.70 43.69
CA PHE A 23 -7.51 6.45 42.33
C PHE A 23 -7.82 7.60 41.36
N GLN A 24 -9.01 8.22 41.44
CA GLN A 24 -9.36 9.38 40.62
C GLN A 24 -8.56 10.64 40.99
N CYS A 25 -8.25 10.86 42.27
CA CYS A 25 -7.40 11.99 42.69
C CYS A 25 -5.94 11.84 42.25
N ALA A 26 -5.41 10.61 42.16
CA ALA A 26 -4.08 10.36 41.60
C ALA A 26 -4.06 10.57 40.07
N TYR A 27 -5.15 10.27 39.37
CA TYR A 27 -5.29 10.51 37.93
C TYR A 27 -5.56 11.98 37.56
N HIS A 28 -6.16 12.77 38.47
CA HIS A 28 -6.47 14.18 38.22
C HIS A 28 -5.39 15.18 38.66
N ARG A 29 -4.39 14.76 39.45
CA ARG A 29 -3.29 15.64 39.89
C ARG A 29 -2.20 15.88 38.84
N SER A 30 -2.24 15.21 37.68
CA SER A 30 -1.30 15.45 36.57
C SER A 30 -1.80 16.49 35.56
N ASN A 31 -2.90 17.20 35.83
CA ASN A 31 -3.49 18.20 34.94
C ASN A 31 -3.30 19.66 35.42
N GLU A 32 -2.33 19.91 36.29
CA GLU A 32 -1.89 21.28 36.54
C GLU A 32 -1.06 21.78 35.36
N ARG A 33 -1.55 22.85 34.71
CA ARG A 33 -0.90 23.54 33.60
C ARG A 33 0.47 24.03 34.03
N LEU A 34 1.52 23.33 33.59
CA LEU A 34 2.88 23.84 33.56
C LEU A 34 3.09 24.72 32.31
N PRO A 35 3.86 25.82 32.40
CA PRO A 35 4.12 26.71 31.28
C PRO A 35 4.96 26.00 30.20
N PRO A 36 4.94 26.47 28.93
CA PRO A 36 5.55 25.74 27.82
C PRO A 36 7.06 25.95 27.81
N ALA A 37 7.80 25.09 28.52
CA ALA A 37 9.21 24.85 28.24
C ALA A 37 9.30 23.60 27.36
N ARG A 38 9.60 23.79 26.07
CA ARG A 38 9.76 22.71 25.09
C ARG A 38 11.14 22.05 25.24
N ASP A 39 11.30 21.23 26.26
CA ASP A 39 12.23 20.10 26.19
C ASP A 39 11.39 18.88 25.79
N GLN A 40 11.71 18.25 24.67
CA GLN A 40 10.99 17.08 24.15
C GLN A 40 11.13 15.90 25.11
N ASP A 41 10.20 15.78 26.06
CA ASP A 41 10.05 14.58 26.88
C ASP A 41 9.81 13.39 25.97
N VAL A 42 10.83 12.55 25.85
CA VAL A 42 10.78 11.28 25.12
C VAL A 42 9.74 10.40 25.79
N SER A 43 8.62 10.14 25.11
CA SER A 43 7.58 9.25 25.63
C SER A 43 8.17 7.86 25.87
N TYR A 44 8.25 7.44 27.13
CA TYR A 44 8.71 6.11 27.54
C TYR A 44 8.02 4.99 26.73
N GLY A 45 6.73 5.17 26.42
CA GLY A 45 5.97 4.23 25.58
C GLY A 45 6.48 4.13 24.13
N LEU A 46 6.96 5.23 23.54
CA LEU A 46 7.55 5.21 22.21
C LEU A 46 8.85 4.39 22.22
N ASN A 47 9.72 4.59 23.20
CA ASN A 47 10.95 3.83 23.34
C ASN A 47 10.69 2.32 23.49
N TRP A 48 9.70 1.92 24.29
CA TRP A 48 9.29 0.51 24.37
C TRP A 48 8.76 -0.04 23.06
N ALA A 49 7.96 0.74 22.34
CA ALA A 49 7.43 0.30 21.07
C ALA A 49 8.55 0.15 20.00
N ILE A 50 9.60 0.97 20.06
CA ILE A 50 10.80 0.84 19.22
C ILE A 50 11.63 -0.38 19.67
N ALA A 51 11.79 -0.60 20.97
CA ALA A 51 12.47 -1.77 21.55
C ALA A 51 11.79 -3.09 21.19
N GLY A 52 10.45 -3.13 21.16
CA GLY A 52 9.67 -4.26 20.67
C GLY A 52 9.91 -4.60 19.20
N ARG A 53 10.49 -3.66 18.44
CA ARG A 53 10.94 -3.84 17.05
C ARG A 53 12.46 -4.11 16.94
N GLY A 54 13.11 -4.39 18.07
CA GLY A 54 14.52 -4.78 18.14
C GLY A 54 15.51 -3.62 18.16
N VAL A 55 15.05 -2.37 18.21
CA VAL A 55 15.91 -1.19 18.25
C VAL A 55 15.92 -0.59 19.67
N ILE A 56 17.09 -0.48 20.28
CA ILE A 56 17.23 0.13 21.60
C ILE A 56 17.60 1.60 21.42
N VAL A 57 16.77 2.48 21.97
CA VAL A 57 17.01 3.92 21.94
C VAL A 57 18.14 4.26 22.93
N LYS A 58 19.21 4.85 22.42
CA LYS A 58 20.37 5.23 23.23
C LYS A 58 20.21 6.59 23.90
N ASP A 59 20.09 7.65 23.09
CA ASP A 59 20.06 9.02 23.61
C ASP A 59 18.75 9.75 23.24
N LYS A 60 18.55 10.08 21.96
CA LYS A 60 17.43 10.94 21.50
C LYS A 60 16.59 10.28 20.43
N VAL A 61 15.28 10.51 20.51
CA VAL A 61 14.31 10.15 19.48
C VAL A 61 13.53 11.39 19.09
N PHE A 62 13.55 11.71 17.80
CA PHE A 62 12.72 12.74 17.21
C PHE A 62 11.50 12.08 16.58
N HIS A 63 10.31 12.40 17.08
CA HIS A 63 9.05 11.76 16.66
C HIS A 63 8.17 12.72 15.87
N ASN A 64 7.68 12.28 14.71
CA ASN A 64 6.72 12.99 13.87
C ASN A 64 7.08 14.45 13.56
N LEU A 65 8.37 14.73 13.37
CA LEU A 65 8.84 16.08 13.03
C LEU A 65 8.26 16.54 11.70
N GLU A 66 7.88 17.81 11.62
CA GLU A 66 7.46 18.42 10.36
C GLU A 66 8.66 18.59 9.41
N THR A 67 8.39 18.71 8.11
CA THR A 67 9.45 18.83 7.09
C THR A 67 10.43 19.97 7.38
N SER A 68 9.95 21.10 7.89
CA SER A 68 10.80 22.24 8.25
C SER A 68 11.73 21.96 9.43
N GLU A 69 11.29 21.12 10.38
CA GLU A 69 12.10 20.70 11.53
C GLU A 69 13.14 19.67 11.11
N LEU A 70 12.77 18.71 10.23
CA LEU A 70 13.71 17.77 9.63
C LEU A 70 14.80 18.50 8.84
N GLN A 71 14.46 19.54 8.08
CA GLN A 71 15.42 20.37 7.35
C GLN A 71 16.37 21.14 8.29
N LYS A 72 15.86 21.69 9.39
CA LYS A 72 16.71 22.28 10.45
C LYS A 72 17.64 21.23 11.06
N GLY A 73 17.20 19.97 11.13
CA GLY A 73 17.99 18.81 11.53
C GLY A 73 18.94 18.25 10.46
N GLY A 74 19.11 18.93 9.31
CA GLY A 74 20.03 18.53 8.25
C GLY A 74 19.42 17.67 7.14
N ALA A 75 18.09 17.48 7.11
CA ALA A 75 17.44 16.81 6.00
C ALA A 75 17.63 17.58 4.69
N THR A 76 18.01 16.86 3.65
CA THR A 76 18.15 17.35 2.27
C THR A 76 17.26 16.51 1.35
N TYR A 77 16.90 17.08 0.20
CA TYR A 77 16.27 16.29 -0.86
C TYR A 77 17.38 15.60 -1.65
N PRO A 78 17.60 14.28 -1.49
CA PRO A 78 18.55 13.57 -2.33
C PRO A 78 18.02 13.47 -3.76
N ASP A 79 18.92 13.23 -4.72
CA ASP A 79 18.54 12.90 -6.08
C ASP A 79 17.59 11.69 -6.10
N CYS A 80 16.52 11.78 -6.90
CA CYS A 80 15.61 10.67 -7.09
C CYS A 80 16.37 9.50 -7.72
N LEU A 81 16.28 8.33 -7.10
CA LEU A 81 16.88 7.12 -7.63
C LEU A 81 15.82 6.25 -8.30
N SER A 82 16.29 5.36 -9.17
CA SER A 82 15.46 4.31 -9.75
C SER A 82 16.31 3.05 -9.93
N GLY A 83 15.66 1.89 -9.91
CA GLY A 83 16.31 0.60 -10.14
C GLY A 83 17.06 0.08 -8.91
N ILE A 84 16.69 0.51 -7.72
CA ILE A 84 17.22 -0.09 -6.48
C ILE A 84 16.74 -1.55 -6.40
N PRO A 85 17.63 -2.52 -6.15
CA PRO A 85 17.22 -3.92 -5.99
C PRO A 85 16.26 -4.09 -4.82
N LEU A 86 15.11 -4.71 -5.08
CA LEU A 86 14.15 -5.15 -4.06
C LEU A 86 14.21 -6.66 -3.93
N HIS A 87 14.23 -7.14 -2.70
CA HIS A 87 14.06 -8.55 -2.36
C HIS A 87 12.81 -8.70 -1.50
N VAL A 88 11.95 -9.67 -1.78
CA VAL A 88 10.69 -9.83 -1.05
C VAL A 88 10.56 -11.26 -0.55
N ARG A 89 10.40 -11.41 0.76
CA ARG A 89 10.04 -12.68 1.40
C ARG A 89 8.53 -12.79 1.50
N GLY A 90 8.04 -13.93 1.05
CA GLY A 90 6.64 -14.33 1.05
C GLY A 90 6.26 -14.92 -0.30
N ASP A 91 5.11 -15.56 -0.37
CA ASP A 91 4.57 -16.08 -1.64
C ASP A 91 4.08 -14.92 -2.51
N VAL A 92 5.00 -14.28 -3.24
CA VAL A 92 4.71 -13.14 -4.11
C VAL A 92 4.87 -13.48 -5.58
N ILE A 93 3.94 -12.95 -6.37
CA ILE A 93 4.02 -12.93 -7.83
C ILE A 93 4.64 -11.60 -8.25
N GLY A 94 5.39 -11.57 -9.36
CA GLY A 94 5.99 -10.32 -9.88
C GLY A 94 7.48 -10.37 -10.17
N GLY A 95 8.12 -11.55 -10.07
CA GLY A 95 9.50 -11.76 -10.54
C GLY A 95 10.58 -11.08 -9.70
N VAL A 96 10.25 -10.67 -8.47
CA VAL A 96 11.21 -10.09 -7.54
C VAL A 96 12.02 -11.20 -6.88
N PRO A 97 13.35 -11.06 -6.72
CA PRO A 97 14.18 -12.06 -6.03
C PRO A 97 13.65 -12.36 -4.62
N ASP A 98 13.49 -13.64 -4.31
CA ASP A 98 13.12 -14.09 -2.97
C ASP A 98 14.31 -13.96 -2.00
N VAL A 99 14.01 -13.59 -0.76
CA VAL A 99 14.97 -13.56 0.34
C VAL A 99 14.57 -14.57 1.40
N SER A 100 15.43 -15.57 1.63
CA SER A 100 15.14 -16.59 2.63
C SER A 100 14.89 -16.00 4.02
N LYS A 101 14.04 -16.67 4.82
CA LYS A 101 13.76 -16.30 6.22
C LYS A 101 15.01 -16.07 7.05
N ALA A 102 16.01 -16.95 6.90
CA ALA A 102 17.27 -16.86 7.61
C ALA A 102 18.09 -15.64 7.17
N LEU A 103 18.11 -15.36 5.87
CA LEU A 103 18.81 -14.21 5.31
C LEU A 103 18.17 -12.88 5.77
N PHE A 104 16.85 -12.76 5.67
CA PHE A 104 16.12 -11.58 6.14
C PHE A 104 16.31 -11.35 7.65
N ALA A 105 16.23 -12.41 8.47
CA ALA A 105 16.45 -12.30 9.92
C ALA A 105 17.87 -11.81 10.26
N LYS A 106 18.89 -12.26 9.51
CA LYS A 106 20.27 -11.76 9.64
C LYS A 106 20.37 -10.28 9.28
N LEU A 107 19.76 -9.87 8.16
CA LEU A 107 19.73 -8.46 7.74
C LEU A 107 19.06 -7.57 8.79
N LEU A 108 17.88 -7.99 9.26
CA LEU A 108 17.13 -7.26 10.28
C LEU A 108 17.94 -7.11 11.57
N LYS A 109 18.62 -8.18 12.02
CA LYS A 109 19.50 -8.12 13.20
C LYS A 109 20.64 -7.11 13.03
N LEU A 110 21.28 -7.08 11.85
CA LEU A 110 22.36 -6.13 11.58
C LEU A 110 21.87 -4.68 11.56
N VAL A 111 20.72 -4.45 10.92
CA VAL A 111 20.11 -3.11 10.81
C VAL A 111 19.63 -2.59 12.15
N THR A 112 18.95 -3.43 12.94
CA THR A 112 18.46 -3.05 14.26
C THR A 112 19.61 -2.82 15.25
N PHE A 113 20.68 -3.63 15.18
CA PHE A 113 21.91 -3.39 15.94
C PHE A 113 22.56 -2.06 15.57
N HIS A 114 22.68 -1.75 14.27
CA HIS A 114 23.19 -0.47 13.80
C HIS A 114 22.34 0.70 14.34
N LEU A 115 21.02 0.67 14.13
CA LEU A 115 20.11 1.71 14.62
C LEU A 115 20.19 1.89 16.15
N SER A 116 20.40 0.80 16.91
CA SER A 116 20.56 0.87 18.37
C SER A 116 21.86 1.54 18.82
N SER A 117 22.86 1.62 17.93
CA SER A 117 24.14 2.29 18.21
C SER A 117 24.10 3.80 17.93
N ILE A 118 23.08 4.25 17.21
CA ILE A 118 22.92 5.66 16.80
C ILE A 118 22.38 6.48 17.98
N SER A 119 23.00 7.63 18.22
CA SER A 119 22.59 8.55 19.28
C SER A 119 21.25 9.25 19.00
N CYS A 120 20.98 9.60 17.75
CA CYS A 120 19.77 10.32 17.36
C CYS A 120 18.97 9.52 16.33
N LEU A 121 17.80 9.04 16.73
CA LEU A 121 16.87 8.36 15.83
C LEU A 121 15.73 9.29 15.41
N TYR A 122 15.29 9.15 14.16
CA TYR A 122 14.13 9.83 13.61
C TYR A 122 13.02 8.80 13.39
N VAL A 123 11.88 9.05 14.00
CA VAL A 123 10.72 8.17 13.96
C VAL A 123 9.53 8.92 13.39
N GLN A 124 8.89 8.31 12.41
CA GLN A 124 7.70 8.87 11.78
C GLN A 124 6.64 7.80 11.67
N ASP A 125 5.47 8.11 12.18
CA ASP A 125 4.29 7.27 12.02
C ASP A 125 3.42 7.81 10.88
N GLY A 126 2.75 6.90 10.18
CA GLY A 126 1.86 7.19 9.06
C GLY A 126 1.03 5.95 8.71
N ALA A 127 0.38 5.98 7.55
CA ALA A 127 -0.40 4.83 7.08
C ALA A 127 -0.39 4.67 5.57
N ILE A 128 -0.64 3.44 5.13
CA ILE A 128 -1.02 3.08 3.76
C ILE A 128 -2.52 2.86 3.71
N GLY A 129 -3.21 3.55 2.80
CA GLY A 129 -4.65 3.68 2.85
C GLY A 129 -5.07 5.00 3.49
N SER A 130 -5.98 5.72 2.84
CA SER A 130 -6.56 6.98 3.28
C SER A 130 -7.74 6.81 4.25
N SER A 131 -7.98 5.61 4.78
CA SER A 131 -9.10 5.30 5.69
C SER A 131 -8.63 4.67 6.99
N ALA A 132 -8.98 5.26 8.12
CA ALA A 132 -8.69 4.69 9.43
C ALA A 132 -9.38 3.34 9.70
N GLU A 133 -10.41 2.96 8.91
CA GLU A 133 -11.12 1.70 9.09
C GLU A 133 -10.29 0.49 8.65
N CYS A 134 -9.44 0.65 7.64
CA CYS A 134 -8.68 -0.46 7.05
C CYS A 134 -7.22 -0.18 6.79
N ASP A 135 -6.74 1.05 6.99
CA ASP A 135 -5.37 1.41 6.64
C ASP A 135 -4.34 0.50 7.32
N ALA A 136 -3.18 0.36 6.71
CA ALA A 136 -2.05 -0.31 7.33
C ALA A 136 -1.17 0.75 7.99
N LYS A 137 -1.12 0.77 9.32
CA LYS A 137 -0.26 1.70 10.06
C LYS A 137 1.20 1.37 9.81
N VAL A 138 2.02 2.39 9.62
CA VAL A 138 3.44 2.29 9.31
C VAL A 138 4.24 3.11 10.32
N ARG A 139 5.26 2.50 10.91
CA ARG A 139 6.30 3.17 11.68
C ARG A 139 7.60 3.16 10.92
N ILE A 140 8.20 4.32 10.71
CA ILE A 140 9.53 4.48 10.15
C ILE A 140 10.50 4.68 11.32
N ILE A 141 11.61 3.96 11.31
CA ILE A 141 12.73 4.12 12.25
C ILE A 141 13.98 4.35 11.40
N SER A 142 14.63 5.50 11.56
CA SER A 142 15.79 5.85 10.74
C SER A 142 16.88 6.60 11.50
N ASP A 143 18.11 6.42 11.04
CA ASP A 143 19.27 7.24 11.41
C ASP A 143 19.41 8.50 10.53
N ASN A 144 18.51 8.70 9.55
CA ASN A 144 18.63 9.72 8.53
C ASN A 144 17.36 10.60 8.43
N PRO A 145 17.45 11.91 8.72
CA PRO A 145 16.30 12.80 8.64
C PRO A 145 15.79 13.00 7.20
N SER A 146 16.66 12.91 6.18
CA SER A 146 16.25 12.95 4.76
C SER A 146 15.42 11.72 4.37
N ALA A 147 15.72 10.55 4.94
CA ALA A 147 14.94 9.33 4.69
C ALA A 147 13.53 9.47 5.26
N VAL A 148 13.42 9.93 6.50
CA VAL A 148 12.11 10.20 7.13
C VAL A 148 11.33 11.26 6.36
N MET A 149 11.99 12.33 5.91
CA MET A 149 11.34 13.39 5.12
C MET A 149 10.77 12.88 3.78
N LEU A 150 11.49 12.01 3.07
CA LEU A 150 10.98 11.46 1.81
C LEU A 150 9.88 10.43 2.04
N LEU A 151 10.06 9.54 3.00
CA LEU A 151 9.10 8.48 3.30
C LEU A 151 7.80 9.04 3.89
N SER A 152 7.86 10.10 4.70
CA SER A 152 6.66 10.78 5.23
C SER A 152 5.78 11.40 4.13
N ASN A 153 6.37 11.73 2.97
CA ASN A 153 5.61 12.21 1.80
C ASN A 153 4.90 11.07 1.05
N ILE A 154 5.27 9.81 1.29
CA ILE A 154 4.63 8.62 0.69
C ILE A 154 3.46 8.13 1.55
N LEU A 155 3.49 8.39 2.86
CA LEU A 155 2.49 7.91 3.81
C LEU A 155 1.39 8.95 4.06
N TRP A 156 0.20 8.45 4.39
CA TRP A 156 -0.86 9.29 4.96
C TRP A 156 -0.49 9.72 6.37
N LYS A 157 -0.75 10.99 6.71
CA LYS A 157 -0.67 11.45 8.11
C LYS A 157 -1.76 10.76 8.93
N ILE A 158 -1.41 10.32 10.13
CA ILE A 158 -2.34 9.72 11.08
C ILE A 158 -2.39 10.55 12.37
N PRO A 159 -3.48 10.46 13.15
CA PRO A 159 -3.53 11.08 14.47
C PRO A 159 -2.44 10.54 15.39
N ASP A 160 -1.98 11.38 16.31
CA ASP A 160 -1.04 10.98 17.34
C ASP A 160 -1.59 9.77 18.12
N ARG A 161 -0.69 8.83 18.43
CA ARG A 161 -1.00 7.55 19.13
C ARG A 161 -1.85 6.54 18.36
N ALA A 162 -2.37 6.83 17.17
CA ALA A 162 -3.18 5.87 16.40
C ALA A 162 -2.47 4.52 16.19
N ILE A 163 -1.16 4.56 15.93
CA ILE A 163 -0.33 3.36 15.77
C ILE A 163 -0.12 2.57 17.07
N SER A 164 -0.27 3.20 18.24
CA SER A 164 -0.08 2.53 19.54
C SER A 164 -1.22 1.56 19.87
N HIS A 165 -2.36 1.75 19.22
CA HIS A 165 -3.51 0.84 19.30
C HIS A 165 -3.49 -0.24 18.21
N ASP A 166 -2.54 -0.17 17.27
CA ASP A 166 -2.40 -1.16 16.22
C ASP A 166 -1.62 -2.38 16.75
N THR A 167 -2.24 -3.56 16.62
CA THR A 167 -1.65 -4.81 17.10
C THR A 167 -0.44 -5.25 16.28
N ASN A 168 -0.36 -4.87 15.01
CA ASN A 168 0.75 -5.26 14.14
C ASN A 168 1.03 -4.21 13.05
N PRO A 169 1.55 -3.02 13.41
CA PRO A 169 1.94 -2.04 12.41
C PRO A 169 3.14 -2.52 11.57
N LEU A 170 3.15 -2.09 10.31
CA LEU A 170 4.30 -2.21 9.42
C LEU A 170 5.47 -1.40 9.96
N THR A 171 6.69 -1.93 9.87
CA THR A 171 7.90 -1.21 10.30
C THR A 171 8.86 -1.04 9.15
N ILE A 172 9.26 0.20 8.87
CA ILE A 172 10.32 0.55 7.91
C ILE A 172 11.58 0.89 8.69
N TYR A 173 12.65 0.13 8.47
CA TYR A 173 13.99 0.43 9.00
C TYR A 173 14.81 1.05 7.88
N ALA A 174 15.04 2.36 7.96
CA ALA A 174 15.81 3.09 6.95
C ALA A 174 17.19 3.47 7.49
N THR A 175 18.26 2.91 6.93
CA THR A 175 19.63 3.21 7.36
C THR A 175 20.42 3.89 6.25
N SER A 176 21.12 4.97 6.58
CA SER A 176 22.01 5.69 5.65
C SER A 176 23.30 4.92 5.33
N SER A 177 23.70 4.02 6.23
CA SER A 177 24.91 3.22 6.11
C SER A 177 24.62 1.72 6.05
N ILE A 178 25.56 1.00 5.45
CA ILE A 178 25.57 -0.46 5.37
C ILE A 178 26.89 -0.89 6.00
N SER A 179 26.84 -1.83 6.95
CA SER A 179 28.06 -2.51 7.39
C SER A 179 28.61 -3.36 6.23
N ASN A 180 29.93 -3.48 6.11
CA ASN A 180 30.55 -4.31 5.06
C ASN A 180 30.03 -5.77 5.06
N ASN A 181 29.58 -6.26 6.22
CA ASN A 181 28.98 -7.59 6.40
C ASN A 181 27.65 -7.80 5.66
N ILE A 182 26.91 -6.73 5.31
CA ILE A 182 25.66 -6.86 4.55
C ILE A 182 25.94 -7.02 3.05
N LYS A 183 27.01 -6.40 2.53
CA LYS A 183 27.42 -6.55 1.13
C LYS A 183 27.82 -7.98 0.79
N SER A 184 28.49 -8.68 1.72
CA SER A 184 28.83 -10.09 1.52
C SER A 184 27.60 -11.01 1.57
N LEU A 185 26.53 -10.60 2.27
CA LEU A 185 25.33 -11.40 2.50
C LEU A 185 24.38 -11.47 1.29
N LEU A 186 24.31 -10.39 0.49
CA LEU A 186 23.48 -10.29 -0.72
C LEU A 186 24.28 -10.52 -2.03
N GLY A 187 25.57 -10.85 -1.90
CA GLY A 187 26.52 -11.07 -2.99
C GLY A 187 27.34 -9.83 -3.36
N SER A 188 28.56 -10.05 -3.87
CA SER A 188 29.47 -8.99 -4.34
C SER A 188 29.07 -8.53 -5.74
N GLY A 189 28.06 -7.66 -5.85
CA GLY A 189 27.62 -7.04 -7.10
C GLY A 189 27.63 -5.51 -7.04
N THR A 190 28.01 -4.86 -8.14
CA THR A 190 27.96 -3.39 -8.29
C THR A 190 26.54 -2.82 -8.19
N GLN A 191 25.51 -3.66 -8.38
CA GLN A 191 24.09 -3.31 -8.27
C GLN A 191 23.67 -2.76 -6.89
N TYR A 192 24.42 -3.07 -5.83
CA TYR A 192 24.15 -2.61 -4.46
C TYR A 192 24.90 -1.33 -4.08
N ALA A 193 25.58 -0.70 -5.04
CA ALA A 193 26.36 0.52 -4.81
C ALA A 193 25.51 1.70 -4.32
N ASN A 194 24.23 1.76 -4.71
CA ASN A 194 23.31 2.83 -4.29
C ASN A 194 22.41 2.42 -3.11
N GLY A 195 22.32 1.12 -2.79
CA GLY A 195 21.48 0.59 -1.73
C GLY A 195 20.71 -0.66 -2.17
N PHE A 196 19.84 -1.15 -1.30
CA PHE A 196 18.87 -2.20 -1.58
C PHE A 196 17.67 -2.05 -0.66
N ALA A 197 16.55 -2.64 -1.07
CA ALA A 197 15.36 -2.83 -0.26
C ALA A 197 15.14 -4.33 -0.01
N ALA A 198 14.73 -4.69 1.21
CA ALA A 198 14.32 -6.05 1.53
C ALA A 198 13.02 -5.99 2.34
N ALA A 199 11.98 -6.68 1.88
CA ALA A 199 10.68 -6.73 2.52
C ALA A 199 10.38 -8.15 3.02
N ASP A 200 9.70 -8.25 4.15
CA ASP A 200 9.14 -9.50 4.68
C ASP A 200 7.66 -9.26 4.99
N ILE A 201 6.80 -9.82 4.14
CA ILE A 201 5.35 -9.61 4.20
C ILE A 201 4.78 -10.18 5.50
N GLU A 202 5.19 -11.40 5.88
CA GLU A 202 4.73 -12.06 7.10
C GLU A 202 5.14 -11.27 8.36
N ARG A 203 6.36 -10.70 8.37
CA ARG A 203 6.84 -9.88 9.49
C ARG A 203 6.41 -8.42 9.43
N SER A 204 5.71 -8.01 8.37
CA SER A 204 5.31 -6.61 8.16
C SER A 204 6.52 -5.65 8.30
N SER A 205 7.66 -6.02 7.73
CA SER A 205 8.94 -5.33 7.94
C SER A 205 9.64 -5.03 6.63
N LEU A 206 10.08 -3.78 6.44
CA LEU A 206 10.84 -3.32 5.28
C LEU A 206 12.17 -2.72 5.72
N ILE A 207 13.25 -3.17 5.10
CA ILE A 207 14.60 -2.66 5.30
C ILE A 207 14.95 -1.82 4.07
N LEU A 208 15.32 -0.57 4.27
CA LEU A 208 15.83 0.34 3.24
C LEU A 208 17.24 0.75 3.60
N CYS A 209 18.23 0.30 2.82
CA CYS A 209 19.63 0.56 3.12
C CYS A 209 20.24 1.58 2.15
N ARG A 210 21.13 2.43 2.66
CA ARG A 210 21.79 3.54 1.96
C ARG A 210 20.75 4.47 1.34
N LYS A 211 20.78 4.68 0.01
CA LYS A 211 19.87 5.60 -0.67
C LYS A 211 18.60 4.91 -1.18
N ALA A 212 18.30 3.68 -0.75
CA ALA A 212 17.10 2.95 -1.18
C ALA A 212 15.79 3.72 -0.90
N PHE A 213 15.76 4.53 0.17
CA PHE A 213 14.62 5.39 0.49
C PHE A 213 14.36 6.51 -0.55
N ALA A 214 15.30 6.78 -1.45
CA ALA A 214 15.16 7.78 -2.52
C ALA A 214 14.54 7.20 -3.80
N ASP A 215 14.32 5.89 -3.88
CA ASP A 215 13.56 5.25 -4.96
C ASP A 215 12.10 5.09 -4.53
N SER A 216 11.28 6.12 -4.80
CA SER A 216 9.89 6.13 -4.34
C SER A 216 9.04 5.03 -4.98
N ALA A 217 9.38 4.57 -6.19
CA ALA A 217 8.64 3.52 -6.88
C ALA A 217 8.84 2.18 -6.17
N ILE A 218 10.09 1.81 -5.86
CA ILE A 218 10.37 0.54 -5.19
C ILE A 218 9.79 0.49 -3.77
N VAL A 219 9.80 1.63 -3.07
CA VAL A 219 9.22 1.75 -1.75
C VAL A 219 7.70 1.56 -1.80
N LYS A 220 7.01 2.20 -2.76
CA LYS A 220 5.57 2.03 -2.95
C LYS A 220 5.21 0.60 -3.37
N ASP A 221 5.99 -0.01 -4.25
CA ASP A 221 5.79 -1.40 -4.66
C ASP A 221 5.90 -2.35 -3.47
N ALA A 222 6.94 -2.21 -2.64
CA ALA A 222 7.11 -3.01 -1.43
C ALA A 222 5.98 -2.76 -0.41
N LEU A 223 5.58 -1.51 -0.19
CA LEU A 223 4.50 -1.16 0.74
C LEU A 223 3.14 -1.67 0.26
N THR A 224 2.89 -1.68 -1.04
CA THR A 224 1.68 -2.24 -1.63
C THR A 224 1.61 -3.75 -1.35
N ALA A 225 2.71 -4.46 -1.58
CA ALA A 225 2.81 -5.89 -1.29
C ALA A 225 2.56 -6.21 0.19
N MET A 226 3.23 -5.50 1.11
CA MET A 226 3.13 -5.78 2.54
C MET A 226 1.82 -5.32 3.18
N SER A 227 1.18 -4.28 2.64
CA SER A 227 -0.10 -3.78 3.18
C SER A 227 -1.28 -4.61 2.72
N ALA A 228 -1.20 -5.33 1.59
CA ALA A 228 -2.30 -6.11 1.06
C ALA A 228 -2.91 -7.10 2.07
N PRO A 229 -2.15 -7.95 2.80
CA PRO A 229 -2.73 -8.85 3.81
C PRO A 229 -3.39 -8.10 4.98
N ILE A 230 -2.85 -6.93 5.36
CA ILE A 230 -3.40 -6.11 6.46
C ILE A 230 -4.73 -5.50 6.03
N LEU A 231 -4.80 -4.96 4.81
CA LEU A 231 -6.01 -4.41 4.22
C LEU A 231 -7.10 -5.48 4.13
N SER A 232 -6.75 -6.67 3.61
CA SER A 232 -7.65 -7.83 3.53
C SER A 232 -8.17 -8.27 4.90
N ALA A 233 -7.30 -8.36 5.91
CA ALA A 233 -7.70 -8.71 7.27
C ALA A 233 -8.63 -7.68 7.91
N ARG A 234 -8.62 -6.43 7.42
CA ARG A 234 -9.51 -5.34 7.85
C ARG A 234 -10.72 -5.15 6.93
N GLY A 235 -11.01 -6.13 6.07
CA GLY A 235 -12.21 -6.15 5.21
C GLY A 235 -12.12 -5.26 3.96
N GLY A 236 -10.93 -4.80 3.59
CA GLY A 236 -10.68 -4.14 2.31
C GLY A 236 -10.06 -5.12 1.31
N LEU A 237 -10.60 -5.21 0.10
CA LEU A 237 -10.02 -5.92 -1.03
C LEU A 237 -8.94 -5.04 -1.69
N PRO A 238 -7.64 -5.34 -1.54
CA PRO A 238 -6.59 -4.60 -2.22
C PRO A 238 -6.61 -4.94 -3.72
N VAL A 239 -6.63 -3.92 -4.57
CA VAL A 239 -6.66 -4.08 -6.03
C VAL A 239 -5.59 -3.21 -6.70
N PRO A 240 -4.89 -3.72 -7.74
CA PRO A 240 -3.90 -2.99 -8.51
C PRO A 240 -4.58 -2.11 -9.58
N GLY A 241 -5.40 -1.18 -9.13
CA GLY A 241 -6.12 -0.24 -9.98
C GLY A 241 -6.09 1.18 -9.43
N TRP A 242 -6.76 2.08 -10.14
CA TRP A 242 -6.93 3.47 -9.77
C TRP A 242 -8.38 3.78 -9.44
N LEU A 243 -8.58 4.75 -8.56
CA LEU A 243 -9.89 5.34 -8.31
C LEU A 243 -9.96 6.71 -8.98
N LEU A 244 -11.08 6.97 -9.65
CA LEU A 244 -11.37 8.23 -10.31
C LEU A 244 -12.62 8.85 -9.69
N SER A 245 -12.60 10.17 -9.58
CA SER A 245 -13.81 10.95 -9.32
C SER A 245 -14.28 11.54 -10.64
N PHE A 246 -15.25 10.91 -11.28
CA PHE A 246 -15.75 11.31 -12.59
C PHE A 246 -17.28 11.34 -12.62
N GLY A 247 -17.87 12.43 -13.14
CA GLY A 247 -19.33 12.59 -13.18
C GLY A 247 -20.01 12.54 -11.80
N GLY A 248 -19.31 12.93 -10.72
CA GLY A 248 -19.80 12.81 -9.35
C GLY A 248 -19.83 11.39 -8.78
N ARG A 249 -19.31 10.41 -9.52
CA ARG A 249 -19.22 9.00 -9.13
C ARG A 249 -17.77 8.60 -8.87
N VAL A 250 -17.59 7.58 -8.04
CA VAL A 250 -16.29 6.91 -7.89
C VAL A 250 -16.24 5.76 -8.88
N VAL A 251 -15.21 5.74 -9.71
CA VAL A 251 -14.99 4.71 -10.73
C VAL A 251 -13.71 3.97 -10.42
N LEU A 252 -13.77 2.64 -10.51
CA LEU A 252 -12.59 1.78 -10.41
C LEU A 252 -12.04 1.52 -11.81
N LEU A 253 -10.76 1.80 -12.01
CA LEU A 253 -10.09 1.65 -13.29
C LEU A 253 -8.92 0.67 -13.20
N PHE A 254 -8.94 -0.32 -14.09
CA PHE A 254 -7.82 -1.20 -14.35
C PHE A 254 -7.23 -0.87 -15.70
N ALA A 255 -5.96 -0.53 -15.75
CA ALA A 255 -5.30 -0.11 -16.97
C ALA A 255 -3.80 -0.44 -16.95
N PRO A 256 -3.19 -0.64 -18.12
CA PRO A 256 -1.74 -0.61 -18.26
C PRO A 256 -1.20 0.74 -17.79
N VAL A 257 -0.19 0.70 -16.93
CA VAL A 257 0.40 1.89 -16.30
C VAL A 257 0.99 2.87 -17.31
N GLU A 258 1.43 2.37 -18.47
CA GLU A 258 1.95 3.16 -19.59
C GLU A 258 0.89 4.13 -20.13
N ILE A 259 -0.38 3.70 -20.13
CA ILE A 259 -1.52 4.51 -20.59
C ILE A 259 -1.86 5.58 -19.57
N ILE A 260 -1.86 5.23 -18.28
CA ILE A 260 -2.11 6.19 -17.20
C ILE A 260 -1.01 7.27 -17.16
N ARG A 261 0.26 6.87 -17.34
CA ARG A 261 1.39 7.80 -17.30
C ARG A 261 1.47 8.73 -18.51
N SER A 262 0.99 8.30 -19.67
CA SER A 262 1.04 9.10 -20.90
C SER A 262 -0.13 10.07 -21.05
N CYS A 263 -1.21 9.89 -20.30
CA CYS A 263 -2.43 10.71 -20.38
C CYS A 263 -2.51 11.72 -19.21
N SER A 264 -2.42 13.02 -19.48
CA SER A 264 -2.49 14.04 -18.43
C SER A 264 -3.94 14.32 -18.00
N GLU A 265 -4.89 14.21 -18.92
CA GLU A 265 -6.31 14.41 -18.67
C GLU A 265 -6.84 13.40 -17.64
N ILE A 266 -6.46 12.13 -17.76
CA ILE A 266 -6.87 11.11 -16.79
C ILE A 266 -6.22 11.36 -15.42
N GLN A 267 -4.95 11.79 -15.38
CA GLN A 267 -4.26 12.10 -14.13
C GLN A 267 -4.94 13.20 -13.32
N ASN A 268 -5.63 14.14 -13.99
CA ASN A 268 -6.37 15.22 -13.32
C ASN A 268 -7.64 14.74 -12.59
N VAL A 269 -8.21 13.61 -13.01
CA VAL A 269 -9.43 13.02 -12.40
C VAL A 269 -9.14 11.85 -11.47
N LEU A 270 -7.90 11.35 -11.46
CA LEU A 270 -7.45 10.34 -10.51
C LEU A 270 -7.46 10.89 -9.07
N LEU A 271 -7.93 10.06 -8.14
CA LEU A 271 -7.83 10.36 -6.70
C LEU A 271 -6.39 10.20 -6.19
N SER A 272 -5.61 9.31 -6.81
CA SER A 272 -4.17 9.19 -6.63
C SER A 272 -3.50 8.83 -7.95
N ILE A 273 -2.33 9.41 -8.23
CA ILE A 273 -1.52 9.06 -9.41
C ILE A 273 -0.87 7.68 -9.28
N ASP A 274 -0.67 7.23 -8.04
CA ASP A 274 -0.07 5.94 -7.75
C ASP A 274 -1.13 4.83 -7.87
N CYS A 275 -0.71 3.71 -8.43
CA CYS A 275 -1.56 2.52 -8.53
C CYS A 275 -1.79 1.93 -7.13
N GLY A 276 -2.98 1.40 -6.90
CA GLY A 276 -3.35 0.73 -5.67
C GLY A 276 -4.56 1.38 -5.01
N ALA A 277 -5.59 0.58 -4.82
CA ALA A 277 -6.76 0.93 -4.05
C ALA A 277 -7.14 -0.24 -3.13
N ALA A 278 -7.93 0.05 -2.10
CA ALA A 278 -8.65 -0.99 -1.37
C ALA A 278 -10.15 -0.70 -1.39
N ILE A 279 -10.95 -1.74 -1.63
CA ILE A 279 -12.40 -1.64 -1.81
C ILE A 279 -13.09 -2.48 -0.74
N SER A 280 -14.08 -1.93 -0.09
CA SER A 280 -14.92 -2.63 0.87
C SER A 280 -16.37 -2.67 0.37
N SER A 281 -17.25 -3.30 1.14
CA SER A 281 -18.69 -3.33 0.90
C SER A 281 -19.34 -1.94 0.92
N LYS A 282 -18.73 -0.95 1.59
CA LYS A 282 -19.31 0.40 1.79
C LYS A 282 -18.48 1.55 1.23
N TRP A 283 -17.19 1.34 1.03
CA TRP A 283 -16.26 2.43 0.76
C TRP A 283 -15.10 1.98 -0.12
N SER A 284 -14.32 2.96 -0.58
CA SER A 284 -13.03 2.74 -1.20
C SER A 284 -11.98 3.72 -0.68
N THR A 285 -10.72 3.33 -0.82
CA THR A 285 -9.57 4.12 -0.39
C THR A 285 -8.44 3.97 -1.41
N VAL A 286 -7.62 5.02 -1.55
CA VAL A 286 -6.35 4.95 -2.29
C VAL A 286 -5.22 4.61 -1.32
N LEU A 287 -4.18 3.92 -1.79
CA LEU A 287 -3.07 3.51 -0.92
C LEU A 287 -2.13 4.68 -0.57
N PHE A 288 -1.83 5.55 -1.53
CA PHE A 288 -0.85 6.63 -1.39
C PHE A 288 -1.46 8.01 -1.66
N PRO A 289 -1.03 9.07 -0.96
CA PRO A 289 -1.48 10.43 -1.19
C PRO A 289 -0.90 11.05 -2.45
N THR A 290 -1.67 11.96 -3.06
CA THR A 290 -1.13 12.92 -4.03
C THR A 290 -0.50 14.10 -3.29
N LYS A 291 0.57 14.70 -3.85
CA LYS A 291 1.31 15.80 -3.21
C LYS A 291 0.43 16.96 -2.71
N SER A 292 -0.69 17.20 -3.39
CA SER A 292 -1.66 18.27 -3.09
C SER A 292 -2.74 17.89 -2.06
N ARG A 293 -2.93 16.59 -1.74
CA ARG A 293 -4.02 16.11 -0.87
C ARG A 293 -3.46 15.13 0.16
N ARG A 294 -3.20 15.61 1.38
CA ARG A 294 -2.61 14.82 2.48
C ARG A 294 -3.59 14.45 3.59
N GLU A 295 -4.82 14.94 3.52
CA GLU A 295 -5.86 14.54 4.47
C GLU A 295 -6.46 13.21 4.04
N PRO A 296 -6.42 12.18 4.92
CA PRO A 296 -7.06 10.90 4.66
C PRO A 296 -8.55 11.12 4.35
N LYS A 297 -9.02 10.58 3.23
CA LYS A 297 -10.43 10.62 2.84
C LYS A 297 -10.92 9.22 2.52
N LEU A 298 -12.10 8.93 3.06
CA LEU A 298 -12.89 7.78 2.67
C LEU A 298 -13.69 8.15 1.43
N PHE A 299 -13.63 7.33 0.39
CA PHE A 299 -14.43 7.51 -0.80
C PHE A 299 -15.62 6.56 -0.79
N ALA A 300 -16.68 6.91 -1.51
CA ALA A 300 -17.78 5.99 -1.75
C ALA A 300 -17.25 4.73 -2.45
N LYS A 301 -17.98 3.62 -2.28
CA LYS A 301 -17.74 2.40 -3.04
C LYS A 301 -17.78 2.72 -4.55
N PRO A 302 -16.91 2.12 -5.38
CA PRO A 302 -16.95 2.36 -6.82
C PRO A 302 -18.27 1.86 -7.39
N SER A 303 -18.99 2.72 -8.11
CA SER A 303 -20.28 2.36 -8.72
C SER A 303 -20.13 1.75 -10.11
N THR A 304 -18.92 1.76 -10.67
CA THR A 304 -18.63 1.31 -12.03
C THR A 304 -17.19 0.84 -12.10
N VAL A 305 -16.96 -0.24 -12.84
CA VAL A 305 -15.62 -0.77 -13.12
C VAL A 305 -15.29 -0.56 -14.59
N ILE A 306 -14.11 -0.05 -14.87
CA ILE A 306 -13.61 0.18 -16.22
C ILE A 306 -12.29 -0.58 -16.38
N ILE A 307 -12.21 -1.39 -17.40
CA ILE A 307 -11.03 -2.14 -17.79
C ILE A 307 -10.53 -1.54 -19.09
N VAL A 308 -9.26 -1.13 -19.12
CA VAL A 308 -8.61 -0.58 -20.30
C VAL A 308 -7.71 -1.65 -20.87
N SER A 309 -7.92 -1.92 -22.15
CA SER A 309 -7.08 -2.78 -22.97
C SER A 309 -6.43 -1.93 -24.07
N ALA A 310 -5.30 -2.38 -24.60
CA ALA A 310 -4.77 -1.83 -25.85
C ALA A 310 -4.74 -2.95 -26.88
N ASP A 311 -5.68 -2.93 -27.81
CA ASP A 311 -5.71 -3.85 -28.95
C ASP A 311 -5.48 -3.09 -30.25
N SER A 312 -4.38 -3.45 -30.93
CA SER A 312 -4.01 -2.86 -32.22
C SER A 312 -4.68 -3.56 -33.42
N THR A 313 -5.28 -4.74 -33.21
CA THR A 313 -5.87 -5.55 -34.29
C THR A 313 -7.24 -5.04 -34.72
N GLY A 314 -7.91 -4.30 -33.84
CA GLY A 314 -9.30 -3.84 -34.04
C GLY A 314 -10.33 -4.91 -33.72
N ALA A 315 -9.95 -5.96 -32.99
CA ALA A 315 -10.83 -6.98 -32.46
C ALA A 315 -11.61 -6.49 -31.24
N VAL A 316 -11.00 -5.66 -30.39
CA VAL A 316 -11.69 -5.04 -29.25
C VAL A 316 -12.37 -3.75 -29.69
N PRO A 317 -13.70 -3.59 -29.49
CA PRO A 317 -14.40 -2.35 -29.79
C PRO A 317 -13.86 -1.18 -28.96
N SER A 318 -14.13 0.06 -29.38
CA SER A 318 -13.70 1.24 -28.61
C SER A 318 -14.24 1.23 -27.18
N VAL A 319 -15.50 0.87 -26.99
CA VAL A 319 -16.13 0.65 -25.68
C VAL A 319 -17.09 -0.52 -25.77
N SER A 320 -17.14 -1.36 -24.74
CA SER A 320 -18.09 -2.47 -24.63
C SER A 320 -18.57 -2.62 -23.20
N GLN A 321 -19.86 -2.86 -23.01
CA GLN A 321 -20.39 -3.28 -21.71
C GLN A 321 -20.06 -4.75 -21.51
N LEU A 322 -19.64 -5.10 -20.29
CA LEU A 322 -19.26 -6.45 -19.91
C LEU A 322 -20.25 -7.00 -18.89
N SER A 323 -20.53 -8.30 -19.00
CA SER A 323 -21.05 -9.05 -17.85
C SER A 323 -19.98 -9.15 -16.74
N PRO A 324 -20.37 -9.44 -15.48
CA PRO A 324 -19.41 -9.65 -14.39
C PRO A 324 -18.34 -10.70 -14.72
N GLY A 325 -18.73 -11.80 -15.39
CA GLY A 325 -17.83 -12.87 -15.80
C GLY A 325 -16.80 -12.42 -16.84
N GLN A 326 -17.24 -11.65 -17.85
CA GLN A 326 -16.35 -11.06 -18.84
C GLN A 326 -15.40 -10.04 -18.23
N ALA A 327 -15.88 -9.20 -17.32
CA ALA A 327 -15.05 -8.23 -16.61
C ALA A 327 -13.94 -8.93 -15.82
N ALA A 328 -14.29 -9.97 -15.05
CA ALA A 328 -13.30 -10.76 -14.32
C ALA A 328 -12.31 -11.47 -15.24
N TYR A 329 -12.76 -11.98 -16.40
CA TYR A 329 -11.90 -12.62 -17.39
C TYR A 329 -10.90 -11.64 -18.03
N HIS A 330 -11.35 -10.46 -18.46
CA HIS A 330 -10.47 -9.42 -18.99
C HIS A 330 -9.50 -8.88 -17.94
N PHE A 331 -9.96 -8.68 -16.71
CA PHE A 331 -9.11 -8.29 -15.59
C PHE A 331 -8.04 -9.35 -15.30
N LEU A 332 -8.42 -10.62 -15.20
CA LEU A 332 -7.50 -11.73 -14.96
C LEU A 332 -6.46 -11.86 -16.08
N ALA A 333 -6.83 -11.60 -17.33
CA ALA A 333 -5.92 -11.62 -18.46
C ALA A 333 -4.95 -10.43 -18.44
N GLY A 334 -5.47 -9.22 -18.18
CA GLY A 334 -4.74 -7.96 -18.24
C GLY A 334 -4.02 -7.76 -19.57
N TYR A 335 -4.77 -7.85 -20.67
CA TYR A 335 -4.23 -7.78 -22.02
C TYR A 335 -3.81 -6.37 -22.41
N HIS A 336 -2.63 -6.24 -23.00
CA HIS A 336 -2.07 -5.00 -23.50
C HIS A 336 -1.08 -5.27 -24.65
N ASP A 337 -1.43 -4.84 -25.86
CA ASP A 337 -0.57 -4.90 -27.05
C ASP A 337 0.10 -6.27 -27.27
N GLY A 338 -0.69 -7.33 -27.21
CA GLY A 338 -0.19 -8.71 -27.40
C GLY A 338 0.45 -9.33 -26.16
N LYS A 339 0.63 -8.58 -25.07
CA LYS A 339 1.11 -9.08 -23.78
C LYS A 339 -0.05 -9.29 -22.82
N PHE A 340 0.15 -10.19 -21.85
CA PHE A 340 -0.81 -10.46 -20.79
C PHE A 340 -0.12 -10.26 -19.44
N VAL A 341 -0.69 -9.38 -18.62
CA VAL A 341 -0.21 -9.06 -17.27
C VAL A 341 -1.36 -9.33 -16.30
N PRO A 342 -1.45 -10.54 -15.72
CA PRO A 342 -2.62 -10.93 -14.96
C PRO A 342 -2.98 -9.97 -13.84
N ALA A 343 -4.28 -9.66 -13.74
CA ALA A 343 -4.80 -8.69 -12.79
C ALA A 343 -4.09 -7.33 -12.84
N TYR A 344 -3.47 -6.96 -13.98
CA TYR A 344 -2.66 -5.74 -14.12
C TYR A 344 -1.56 -5.59 -13.04
N SER A 345 -1.11 -6.69 -12.45
CA SER A 345 -0.14 -6.68 -11.35
C SER A 345 1.26 -6.36 -11.86
N ARG A 346 1.77 -5.17 -11.53
CA ARG A 346 3.13 -4.71 -11.87
C ARG A 346 4.15 -4.96 -10.75
N ALA A 347 3.71 -4.74 -9.52
CA ALA A 347 4.54 -4.84 -8.32
C ALA A 347 4.52 -6.28 -7.77
N PRO A 348 5.48 -6.64 -6.89
CA PRO A 348 5.32 -7.82 -6.05
C PRO A 348 3.96 -7.78 -5.36
N SER A 349 3.19 -8.85 -5.50
CA SER A 349 1.87 -8.97 -4.89
C SER A 349 1.74 -10.32 -4.23
N PRO A 350 1.30 -10.39 -2.95
CA PRO A 350 0.98 -11.65 -2.29
C PRO A 350 -0.40 -12.18 -2.70
N ALA A 351 -1.18 -11.42 -3.46
CA ALA A 351 -2.52 -11.80 -3.87
C ALA A 351 -2.49 -12.64 -5.14
N ASP A 352 -3.14 -13.80 -5.10
CA ASP A 352 -3.35 -14.64 -6.27
C ASP A 352 -4.27 -13.93 -7.28
N PRO A 353 -3.84 -13.74 -8.55
CA PRO A 353 -4.63 -13.04 -9.57
C PRO A 353 -6.01 -13.66 -9.80
N LEU A 354 -6.12 -14.99 -9.72
CA LEU A 354 -7.38 -15.69 -9.90
C LEU A 354 -8.33 -15.42 -8.73
N ALA A 355 -7.83 -15.47 -7.49
CA ALA A 355 -8.60 -15.07 -6.31
C ALA A 355 -9.05 -13.60 -6.37
N LEU A 356 -8.20 -12.69 -6.85
CA LEU A 356 -8.58 -11.28 -7.06
C LEU A 356 -9.68 -11.15 -8.11
N ALA A 357 -9.58 -11.88 -9.22
CA ALA A 357 -10.61 -11.87 -10.26
C ALA A 357 -11.94 -12.46 -9.76
N GLY A 358 -11.90 -13.53 -8.96
CA GLY A 358 -13.08 -14.08 -8.28
C GLY A 358 -13.72 -13.10 -7.29
N SER A 359 -12.89 -12.32 -6.57
CA SER A 359 -13.38 -11.28 -5.66
C SER A 359 -14.02 -10.12 -6.43
N LEU A 360 -13.40 -9.69 -7.54
CA LEU A 360 -13.97 -8.68 -8.43
C LEU A 360 -15.30 -9.15 -9.04
N PHE A 361 -15.37 -10.40 -9.51
CA PHE A 361 -16.60 -11.01 -10.01
C PHE A 361 -17.73 -10.96 -8.98
N SER A 362 -17.43 -11.38 -7.74
CA SER A 362 -18.41 -11.37 -6.64
C SER A 362 -18.90 -9.96 -6.33
N HIS A 363 -17.98 -8.99 -6.28
CA HIS A 363 -18.30 -7.58 -6.09
C HIS A 363 -19.22 -7.03 -7.18
N LEU A 364 -18.91 -7.29 -8.45
CA LEU A 364 -19.74 -6.85 -9.58
C LEU A 364 -21.15 -7.45 -9.53
N LYS A 365 -21.28 -8.71 -9.10
CA LYS A 365 -22.55 -9.45 -9.03
C LYS A 365 -23.41 -9.02 -7.84
N GLU A 366 -22.81 -8.82 -6.67
CA GLU A 366 -23.51 -8.44 -5.44
C GLU A 366 -24.13 -7.03 -5.54
N ASP A 367 -23.44 -6.12 -6.21
CA ASP A 367 -23.86 -4.72 -6.31
C ASP A 367 -24.59 -4.37 -7.62
N ASP A 368 -24.75 -5.33 -8.53
CA ASP A 368 -25.20 -5.10 -9.91
C ASP A 368 -24.40 -3.96 -10.58
N ALA A 369 -23.09 -3.92 -10.30
CA ALA A 369 -22.24 -2.82 -10.72
C ALA A 369 -21.88 -2.97 -12.21
N PRO A 370 -22.14 -1.96 -13.05
CA PRO A 370 -21.80 -2.02 -14.47
C PRO A 370 -20.28 -2.06 -14.67
N ALA A 371 -19.86 -2.89 -15.61
CA ALA A 371 -18.46 -3.02 -16.03
C ALA A 371 -18.30 -2.72 -17.52
N TYR A 372 -17.21 -2.05 -17.89
CA TYR A 372 -16.92 -1.66 -19.26
C TYR A 372 -15.49 -2.01 -19.66
N LEU A 373 -15.31 -2.43 -20.91
CA LEU A 373 -14.01 -2.54 -21.58
C LEU A 373 -13.81 -1.33 -22.48
N ILE A 374 -12.67 -0.66 -22.38
CA ILE A 374 -12.26 0.42 -23.27
C ILE A 374 -11.00 0.00 -24.02
N ASN A 375 -11.04 0.07 -25.35
CA ASN A 375 -9.83 -0.05 -26.15
C ASN A 375 -9.14 1.31 -26.26
N ALA A 376 -7.95 1.42 -25.65
CA ALA A 376 -7.11 2.60 -25.71
C ALA A 376 -6.42 2.79 -27.08
N LYS A 377 -6.70 1.91 -28.05
CA LYS A 377 -6.23 2.06 -29.43
C LYS A 377 -7.37 2.13 -30.42
N HIS A 378 -7.17 2.95 -31.44
CA HIS A 378 -8.03 3.04 -32.60
C HIS A 378 -7.17 3.05 -33.86
N SER A 379 -7.48 2.17 -34.81
CA SER A 379 -6.71 2.02 -36.05
C SER A 379 -5.20 1.83 -35.81
N GLY A 380 -4.84 1.02 -34.80
CA GLY A 380 -3.45 0.70 -34.43
C GLY A 380 -2.70 1.79 -33.64
N LYS A 381 -3.28 2.98 -33.46
CA LYS A 381 -2.67 4.09 -32.72
C LYS A 381 -3.32 4.27 -31.36
N TYR A 382 -2.55 4.73 -30.37
CA TYR A 382 -3.10 5.13 -29.07
C TYR A 382 -4.04 6.30 -29.25
N ILE A 383 -5.20 6.23 -28.60
CA ILE A 383 -6.09 7.40 -28.48
C ILE A 383 -5.42 8.45 -27.60
N ASP A 384 -5.68 9.72 -27.89
CA ASP A 384 -5.22 10.81 -27.04
C ASP A 384 -6.02 10.86 -25.73
N GLY A 385 -5.55 11.67 -24.78
CA GLY A 385 -6.19 11.74 -23.47
C GLY A 385 -7.63 12.23 -23.54
N LYS A 386 -7.93 13.20 -24.41
CA LYS A 386 -9.29 13.66 -24.69
C LYS A 386 -10.18 12.55 -25.25
N GLY A 387 -9.65 11.73 -26.17
CA GLY A 387 -10.33 10.55 -26.69
C GLY A 387 -10.69 9.57 -25.58
N LEU A 388 -9.75 9.25 -24.69
CA LEU A 388 -10.00 8.37 -23.55
C LEU A 388 -11.09 8.93 -22.61
N MET A 389 -11.03 10.23 -22.29
CA MET A 389 -12.06 10.89 -21.47
C MET A 389 -13.45 10.82 -22.12
N LYS A 390 -13.55 11.02 -23.43
CA LYS A 390 -14.80 10.88 -24.17
C LYS A 390 -15.36 9.45 -24.10
N LEU A 391 -14.49 8.44 -24.18
CA LEU A 391 -14.91 7.04 -24.04
C LEU A 391 -15.37 6.72 -22.60
N LEU A 392 -14.74 7.31 -21.59
CA LEU A 392 -15.19 7.23 -20.19
C LEU A 392 -16.58 7.86 -20.01
N GLU A 393 -16.82 9.04 -20.60
CA GLU A 393 -18.14 9.69 -20.60
C GLU A 393 -19.21 8.82 -21.24
N ILE A 394 -18.91 8.24 -22.41
CA ILE A 394 -19.82 7.34 -23.11
C ILE A 394 -20.16 6.13 -22.24
N ALA A 395 -19.14 5.46 -21.67
CA ALA A 395 -19.35 4.31 -20.79
C ALA A 395 -20.26 4.65 -19.60
N LEU A 396 -20.09 5.82 -19.00
CA LEU A 396 -20.86 6.26 -17.82
C LEU A 396 -22.24 6.83 -18.17
N SER A 397 -22.48 7.19 -19.43
CA SER A 397 -23.79 7.64 -19.92
C SER A 397 -24.77 6.50 -20.18
N HIS A 398 -24.32 5.24 -20.14
CA HIS A 398 -25.08 4.02 -20.48
C HIS A 398 -25.67 3.98 -21.90
N ASN A 399 -25.32 4.94 -22.76
CA ASN A 399 -25.79 5.02 -24.14
C ASN A 399 -24.74 4.45 -25.10
N LEU A 400 -24.54 3.13 -25.06
CA LEU A 400 -23.63 2.46 -25.98
C LEU A 400 -24.35 2.12 -27.29
N PRO A 401 -23.73 2.42 -28.45
CA PRO A 401 -24.23 1.92 -29.73
C PRO A 401 -24.10 0.40 -29.74
N ASP A 402 -25.18 -0.29 -30.08
CA ASP A 402 -25.24 -1.75 -30.13
C ASP A 402 -24.50 -2.24 -31.38
N ILE A 403 -23.20 -2.54 -31.24
CA ILE A 403 -22.34 -2.98 -32.35
C ILE A 403 -21.92 -4.42 -32.08
N LYS A 404 -22.53 -5.35 -32.82
CA LYS A 404 -22.10 -6.76 -32.86
C LYS A 404 -21.22 -6.97 -34.08
N THR A 405 -19.93 -7.19 -33.86
CA THR A 405 -19.00 -7.53 -34.94
C THR A 405 -18.32 -8.85 -34.60
N GLU A 406 -18.81 -9.96 -35.17
CA GLU A 406 -18.05 -11.21 -35.21
C GLU A 406 -17.14 -11.19 -36.44
N ASP A 407 -15.90 -10.78 -36.22
CA ASP A 407 -14.84 -10.74 -37.23
C ASP A 407 -13.81 -11.84 -36.93
N PHE A 408 -13.11 -12.36 -37.94
CA PHE A 408 -12.04 -13.35 -37.78
C PHE A 408 -10.98 -12.91 -36.76
N ARG A 409 -10.74 -11.59 -36.67
CA ARG A 409 -9.83 -10.96 -35.71
C ARG A 409 -10.25 -11.18 -34.26
N VAL A 410 -11.57 -11.19 -34.00
CA VAL A 410 -12.14 -11.48 -32.67
C VAL A 410 -11.87 -12.93 -32.29
N GLY A 411 -12.06 -13.87 -33.23
CA GLY A 411 -11.76 -15.28 -33.03
C GLY A 411 -10.29 -15.53 -32.67
N GLU A 412 -9.35 -14.88 -33.38
CA GLU A 412 -7.92 -14.98 -33.10
C GLU A 412 -7.57 -14.45 -31.70
N LEU A 413 -8.10 -13.27 -31.33
CA LEU A 413 -7.85 -12.69 -30.01
C LEU A 413 -8.45 -13.55 -28.89
N LYS A 414 -9.67 -14.06 -29.06
CA LYS A 414 -10.30 -14.99 -28.13
C LYS A 414 -9.47 -16.26 -27.94
N GLY A 415 -8.89 -16.78 -29.03
CA GLY A 415 -7.94 -17.89 -29.01
C GLY A 415 -6.68 -17.59 -28.18
N LYS A 416 -6.09 -16.40 -28.34
CA LYS A 416 -4.93 -15.95 -27.55
C LYS A 416 -5.24 -15.86 -26.06
N TYR A 417 -6.38 -15.26 -25.70
CA TYR A 417 -6.86 -15.20 -24.31
C TYR A 417 -7.01 -16.60 -23.71
N ARG A 418 -7.72 -17.50 -24.42
CA ARG A 418 -7.96 -18.86 -23.96
C ARG A 418 -6.66 -19.63 -23.76
N SER A 419 -5.73 -19.55 -24.72
CA SER A 419 -4.42 -20.22 -24.64
C SER A 419 -3.62 -19.71 -23.44
N PHE A 420 -3.55 -18.39 -23.26
CA PHE A 420 -2.82 -17.79 -22.14
C PHE A 420 -3.42 -18.18 -20.78
N LEU A 421 -4.73 -18.00 -20.58
CA LEU A 421 -5.37 -18.27 -19.30
C LEU A 421 -5.41 -19.77 -18.98
N SER A 422 -5.67 -20.63 -19.97
CA SER A 422 -5.68 -22.08 -19.75
C SER A 422 -4.28 -22.62 -19.43
N SER A 423 -3.24 -22.10 -20.07
CA SER A 423 -1.85 -22.53 -19.76
C SER A 423 -1.42 -22.11 -18.35
N LYS A 424 -1.94 -21.00 -17.83
CA LYS A 424 -1.55 -20.45 -16.52
C LYS A 424 -2.42 -20.94 -15.36
N PHE A 425 -3.73 -21.05 -15.56
CA PHE A 425 -4.70 -21.35 -14.51
C PHE A 425 -5.37 -22.71 -14.68
N GLY A 426 -5.34 -23.30 -15.87
CA GLY A 426 -5.86 -24.63 -16.16
C GLY A 426 -7.33 -24.77 -15.76
N ASN A 427 -7.65 -25.90 -15.12
CA ASN A 427 -9.00 -26.25 -14.68
C ASN A 427 -9.50 -25.40 -13.49
N ARG A 428 -8.72 -24.43 -13.00
CA ARG A 428 -9.14 -23.54 -11.90
C ARG A 428 -9.96 -22.34 -12.37
N LEU A 429 -10.04 -22.10 -13.69
CA LEU A 429 -10.85 -21.02 -14.25
C LEU A 429 -12.35 -21.31 -14.05
N PRO A 430 -13.12 -20.39 -13.45
CA PRO A 430 -14.57 -20.52 -13.36
C PRO A 430 -15.23 -20.58 -14.74
N GLU A 431 -16.34 -21.32 -14.86
CA GLU A 431 -17.09 -21.44 -16.13
C GLU A 431 -17.71 -20.11 -16.58
N ASP A 432 -18.08 -19.25 -15.62
CA ASP A 432 -18.61 -17.91 -15.87
C ASP A 432 -17.57 -16.97 -16.52
N PHE A 433 -16.28 -17.31 -16.48
CA PHE A 433 -15.21 -16.45 -16.95
C PHE A 433 -14.96 -16.69 -18.43
N SER A 434 -15.53 -15.82 -19.27
CA SER A 434 -15.44 -15.93 -20.73
C SER A 434 -15.07 -14.60 -21.40
N PHE A 435 -14.60 -14.68 -22.64
CA PHE A 435 -14.37 -13.52 -23.52
C PHE A 435 -15.71 -12.96 -24.03
#